data_AF-A0A3S0F2Q9-F1
#
_entry.id   AF-A0A3S0F2Q9-F1
#
_cell.length_a   1.000
_cell.length_b   1.000
_cell.length_c   1.000
_cell.angle_alpha   90.00
_cell.angle_beta   90.00
_cell.angle_gamma   90.00
#
_symmetry.space_group_name_H-M   'P 1'
#
loop_
_entity.id
_entity.type
_entity.pdbx_description
1 polymer ?
#
loop_
_entity_poly.entity_id
_entity_poly.type
_entity_poly.pdbx_seq_one_letter_code
_entity_poly.pdbx_strand_id
1 'polypeptide(L)'
;FIAWGLTHLFTGRAAFLHLGAITATIMSANVFMIIIPNQKIVVADLIAGRKPDPKYGKIAKQRSLHNNYLTLPVLFLMLSNHYPLAFGTQFNWVIASLVFIIGVLIRHYFNTVHARKGNPHWTWLGAAVLFMIIIWLSTVPKVLTGEPKTSAASAAAQVYIASAHFPAVRDTVLGRCSMCHTEEPVYEGIYHAPKGVLLDTDERIAEHAREIYIQAGRAHAMPPANVTQITDQERALLVAWFEGAGK
;
A
#
# COMPACT_ATOMS: atom_id res chain seq x y z
N PHE A 1 -9.91 -15.44 3.91
CA PHE A 1 -8.97 -16.45 4.45
C PHE A 1 -7.52 -16.11 4.14
N ILE A 2 -7.10 -16.01 2.88
CA ILE A 2 -5.71 -15.67 2.51
C ILE A 2 -5.27 -14.33 3.14
N ALA A 3 -6.10 -13.29 3.08
CA ALA A 3 -5.78 -11.99 3.68
C ALA A 3 -5.51 -12.08 5.18
N TRP A 4 -6.39 -12.77 5.92
CA TRP A 4 -6.22 -13.01 7.34
C TRP A 4 -4.96 -13.82 7.65
N GLY A 5 -4.69 -14.90 6.91
CA GLY A 5 -3.50 -15.73 7.14
C GLY A 5 -2.21 -14.96 6.89
N LEU A 6 -2.15 -14.18 5.80
CA LEU A 6 -0.96 -13.39 5.47
C LEU A 6 -0.69 -12.28 6.48
N THR A 7 -1.71 -11.63 7.03
CA THR A 7 -1.52 -10.58 8.06
C THR A 7 -1.16 -11.13 9.44
N HIS A 8 -1.29 -12.44 9.68
CA HIS A 8 -0.82 -13.10 10.90
C HIS A 8 0.59 -13.70 10.74
N LEU A 9 1.03 -13.93 9.50
CA LEU A 9 2.36 -14.48 9.19
C LEU A 9 3.37 -13.40 8.79
N PHE A 10 2.90 -12.28 8.27
CA PHE A 10 3.72 -11.18 7.75
C PHE A 10 3.18 -9.82 8.22
N THR A 11 4.01 -8.79 8.12
CA THR A 11 3.57 -7.39 8.35
C THR A 11 2.41 -7.02 7.44
N GLY A 12 1.59 -6.05 7.86
CA GLY A 12 0.46 -5.56 7.05
C GLY A 12 0.90 -5.13 5.64
N ARG A 13 2.06 -4.48 5.53
CA ARG A 13 2.67 -4.10 4.25
C ARG A 13 2.98 -5.32 3.38
N ALA A 14 3.73 -6.27 3.93
CA ALA A 14 4.10 -7.50 3.22
C ALA A 14 2.85 -8.32 2.86
N ALA A 15 1.86 -8.42 3.74
CA ALA A 15 0.63 -9.14 3.51
C ALA A 15 -0.16 -8.59 2.31
N PHE A 16 -0.28 -7.27 2.17
CA PHE A 16 -0.95 -6.64 1.02
C PHE A 16 -0.19 -6.90 -0.29
N LEU A 17 1.14 -6.79 -0.26
CA LEU A 17 1.97 -7.07 -1.43
C LEU A 17 1.83 -8.54 -1.87
N HIS A 18 1.83 -9.48 -0.92
CA HIS A 18 1.62 -10.90 -1.21
C HIS A 18 0.21 -11.18 -1.73
N LEU A 19 -0.83 -10.54 -1.18
CA LEU A 19 -2.19 -10.63 -1.72
C LEU A 19 -2.25 -10.15 -3.18
N GLY A 20 -1.59 -9.03 -3.47
CA GLY A 20 -1.42 -8.53 -4.83
C GLY A 20 -0.72 -9.57 -5.72
N ALA A 21 0.41 -10.11 -5.26
CA ALA A 21 1.22 -11.07 -6.02
C ALA A 21 0.48 -12.37 -6.32
N ILE A 22 -0.25 -12.92 -5.35
CA ILE A 22 -1.09 -14.11 -5.53
C ILE A 22 -2.18 -13.83 -6.56
N THR A 23 -2.87 -12.69 -6.44
CA THR A 23 -3.92 -12.29 -7.40
C THR A 23 -3.36 -12.13 -8.81
N ALA A 24 -2.21 -11.47 -8.95
CA ALA A 24 -1.50 -11.31 -10.22
C ALA A 24 -1.06 -12.66 -10.81
N THR A 25 -0.62 -13.59 -9.97
CA THR A 25 -0.24 -14.95 -10.37
C THR A 25 -1.44 -15.72 -10.93
N ILE A 26 -2.60 -15.65 -10.27
CA ILE A 26 -3.85 -16.24 -10.76
C ILE A 26 -4.25 -15.61 -12.10
N MET A 27 -4.11 -14.29 -12.24
CA MET A 27 -4.40 -13.60 -13.50
C MET A 27 -3.49 -14.07 -14.63
N SER A 28 -2.18 -14.20 -14.37
CA SER A 28 -1.21 -14.75 -15.33
C SER A 28 -1.54 -16.19 -15.70
N ALA A 29 -1.87 -17.04 -14.73
CA ALA A 29 -2.27 -18.43 -14.98
C ALA A 29 -3.52 -18.51 -15.87
N ASN A 30 -4.52 -17.66 -15.66
CA ASN A 30 -5.69 -17.57 -16.54
C ASN A 30 -5.28 -17.25 -18.00
N VAL A 31 -4.27 -16.41 -18.20
CA VAL A 31 -3.76 -16.06 -19.54
C VAL A 31 -3.03 -17.23 -20.17
N PHE A 32 -1.98 -17.73 -19.52
CA PHE A 32 -1.07 -18.72 -20.10
C PHE A 32 -1.68 -20.11 -20.23
N MET A 33 -2.50 -20.52 -19.26
CA MET A 33 -3.04 -21.88 -19.21
C MET A 33 -4.42 -22.01 -19.85
N ILE A 34 -5.18 -20.92 -19.97
CA ILE A 34 -6.56 -20.98 -20.50
C ILE A 34 -6.75 -20.05 -21.71
N ILE A 35 -6.48 -18.75 -21.62
CA ILE A 35 -6.82 -17.82 -22.70
C ILE A 35 -5.99 -18.11 -23.97
N ILE A 36 -4.66 -18.17 -23.85
CA ILE A 36 -3.76 -18.36 -25.01
C ILE A 36 -4.01 -19.71 -25.71
N PRO A 37 -4.07 -20.86 -25.02
CA PRO A 37 -4.31 -22.14 -25.68
C PRO A 37 -5.65 -22.18 -26.43
N ASN A 38 -6.72 -21.68 -25.82
CA ASN A 38 -8.04 -21.65 -26.46
C ASN A 38 -8.07 -20.70 -27.67
N GLN A 39 -7.39 -19.55 -27.59
CA GLN A 39 -7.25 -18.63 -28.71
C GLN A 39 -6.46 -19.24 -29.87
N LYS A 40 -5.37 -19.97 -29.59
CA LYS A 40 -4.57 -20.66 -30.62
C LYS A 40 -5.41 -21.65 -31.43
N ILE A 41 -6.29 -22.42 -30.77
CA ILE A 41 -7.20 -23.36 -31.45
C ILE A 41 -8.15 -22.61 -32.39
N VAL A 42 -8.81 -21.55 -31.89
CA VAL A 42 -9.74 -20.74 -32.68
C VAL A 42 -9.05 -20.10 -33.89
N VAL A 43 -7.84 -19.55 -33.70
CA VAL A 43 -7.04 -18.94 -34.78
C VAL A 43 -6.65 -19.98 -35.82
N ALA A 44 -6.21 -21.18 -35.40
CA ALA A 44 -5.85 -22.25 -36.33
C ALA A 44 -7.04 -22.73 -37.18
N ASP A 45 -8.24 -22.83 -36.61
CA ASP A 45 -9.46 -23.17 -37.35
C ASP A 45 -9.81 -22.09 -38.39
N LEU A 46 -9.71 -20.81 -38.03
CA LEU A 46 -9.96 -19.70 -38.96
C LEU A 46 -8.95 -19.67 -40.11
N ILE A 47 -7.66 -19.87 -39.83
CA ILE A 47 -6.61 -19.95 -40.86
C ILE A 47 -6.89 -21.10 -41.83
N ALA A 48 -7.39 -22.22 -41.31
CA ALA A 48 -7.74 -23.39 -42.12
C ALA A 48 -9.11 -23.27 -42.82
N GLY A 49 -9.79 -22.13 -42.75
CA GLY A 49 -11.11 -21.92 -43.35
C GLY A 49 -12.25 -22.72 -42.68
N ARG A 50 -12.01 -23.30 -41.50
CA ARG A 50 -13.02 -24.02 -40.72
C ARG A 50 -13.81 -23.05 -39.83
N LYS A 51 -15.04 -23.42 -39.48
CA LYS A 51 -15.84 -22.71 -38.48
C LYS A 51 -15.35 -23.11 -37.07
N PRO A 52 -14.81 -22.18 -36.26
CA PRO A 52 -14.30 -22.52 -34.93
C PRO A 52 -15.41 -22.95 -33.98
N ASP A 53 -15.11 -23.88 -33.08
CA ASP A 53 -16.02 -24.28 -32.01
C ASP A 53 -16.23 -23.12 -31.01
N PRO A 54 -17.47 -22.61 -30.84
CA PRO A 54 -17.76 -21.50 -29.92
C PRO A 54 -17.37 -21.74 -28.46
N LYS A 55 -17.19 -22.99 -28.03
CA LYS A 55 -16.84 -23.32 -26.64
C LYS A 55 -15.51 -22.70 -26.24
N TYR A 56 -14.51 -22.70 -27.13
CA TYR A 56 -13.17 -22.19 -26.84
C TYR A 56 -13.18 -20.68 -26.63
N GLY A 57 -13.96 -19.96 -27.45
CA GLY A 57 -14.18 -18.52 -27.28
C GLY A 57 -14.90 -18.17 -25.98
N LYS A 58 -15.91 -18.96 -25.58
CA LYS A 58 -16.63 -18.76 -24.31
C LYS A 58 -15.72 -18.95 -23.09
N ILE A 59 -14.92 -20.01 -23.07
CA ILE A 59 -13.98 -20.30 -21.97
C ILE A 59 -12.94 -19.19 -21.85
N ALA A 60 -12.31 -18.79 -22.96
CA ALA A 60 -11.32 -17.72 -22.97
C ALA A 60 -11.94 -16.37 -22.54
N LYS A 61 -13.15 -16.05 -23.03
CA LYS A 61 -13.87 -14.83 -22.64
C LYS A 61 -14.17 -14.82 -21.14
N GLN A 62 -14.59 -15.93 -20.55
CA GLN A 62 -14.89 -15.98 -19.13
C GLN A 62 -13.66 -15.72 -18.27
N ARG A 63 -12.49 -16.28 -18.63
CA ARG A 63 -11.23 -15.99 -17.91
C ARG A 63 -10.73 -14.57 -18.12
N SER A 64 -10.92 -14.02 -19.32
CA SER A 64 -10.65 -12.60 -19.58
C SER A 64 -11.53 -11.69 -18.73
N LEU A 65 -12.82 -12.01 -18.58
CA LEU A 65 -13.72 -11.31 -17.68
C LEU A 65 -13.25 -11.42 -16.22
N HIS A 66 -12.91 -12.61 -15.73
CA HIS A 66 -12.36 -12.77 -14.38
C HIS A 66 -11.13 -11.87 -14.15
N ASN A 67 -10.17 -11.88 -15.08
CA ASN A 67 -9.01 -11.00 -14.99
C ASN A 67 -9.40 -9.52 -15.01
N ASN A 68 -10.38 -9.13 -15.81
CA ASN A 68 -10.86 -7.76 -15.85
C ASN A 68 -11.38 -7.28 -14.49
N TYR A 69 -12.16 -8.11 -13.77
CA TYR A 69 -12.61 -7.81 -12.41
C TYR A 69 -11.46 -7.65 -11.40
N LEU A 70 -10.38 -8.41 -11.58
CA LEU A 70 -9.24 -8.42 -10.67
C LEU A 70 -8.25 -7.26 -10.88
N THR A 71 -8.35 -6.54 -12.01
CA THR A 71 -7.41 -5.44 -12.33
C THR A 71 -7.37 -4.32 -11.29
N LEU A 72 -8.52 -3.76 -10.88
CA LEU A 72 -8.53 -2.67 -9.90
C LEU A 72 -8.10 -3.13 -8.51
N PRO A 73 -8.59 -4.27 -7.99
CA PRO A 73 -8.08 -4.83 -6.73
C PRO A 73 -6.57 -5.03 -6.72
N VAL A 74 -6.01 -5.65 -7.78
CA VAL A 74 -4.58 -5.98 -7.79
C VAL A 74 -3.70 -4.73 -7.88
N LEU A 75 -4.13 -3.73 -8.67
CA LEU A 75 -3.43 -2.44 -8.76
C LEU A 75 -3.36 -1.76 -7.39
N PHE A 76 -4.48 -1.74 -6.67
CA PHE A 76 -4.50 -1.16 -5.33
C PHE A 76 -3.58 -1.94 -4.37
N LEU A 77 -3.68 -3.27 -4.33
CA LEU A 77 -2.88 -4.10 -3.42
C LEU A 77 -1.37 -3.97 -3.68
N MET A 78 -0.97 -3.78 -4.93
CA MET A 78 0.45 -3.55 -5.28
C MET A 78 0.92 -2.14 -4.95
N LEU A 79 0.06 -1.13 -5.13
CA LEU A 79 0.37 0.28 -4.87
C LEU A 79 0.14 0.69 -3.40
N SER A 80 -0.46 -0.17 -2.58
CA SER A 80 -0.80 0.15 -1.19
C SER A 80 0.43 0.52 -0.35
N ASN A 81 1.62 0.05 -0.76
CA ASN A 81 2.90 0.43 -0.15
C ASN A 81 3.15 1.95 -0.09
N HIS A 82 2.52 2.72 -0.98
CA HIS A 82 2.60 4.19 -0.99
C HIS A 82 1.58 4.87 -0.07
N TYR A 83 0.65 4.11 0.52
CA TYR A 83 -0.45 4.63 1.33
C TYR A 83 -0.55 3.88 2.66
N PRO A 84 0.31 4.20 3.65
CA PRO A 84 0.43 3.47 4.92
C PRO A 84 -0.87 3.32 5.72
N LEU A 85 -1.80 4.27 5.56
CA LEU A 85 -3.14 4.25 6.16
C LEU A 85 -3.96 3.00 5.80
N ALA A 86 -3.65 2.32 4.69
CA ALA A 86 -4.35 1.13 4.24
C ALA A 86 -3.98 -0.14 5.03
N PHE A 87 -2.77 -0.20 5.62
CA PHE A 87 -2.26 -1.41 6.30
C PHE A 87 -1.79 -1.17 7.74
N GLY A 88 -1.72 0.08 8.20
CA GLY A 88 -1.28 0.46 9.54
C GLY A 88 -2.29 0.26 10.67
N THR A 89 -3.29 -0.62 10.50
CA THR A 89 -4.26 -0.97 11.56
C THR A 89 -4.35 -2.48 11.74
N GLN A 90 -4.78 -2.93 12.92
CA GLN A 90 -5.07 -4.35 13.20
C GLN A 90 -6.17 -4.93 12.30
N PHE A 91 -7.00 -4.07 11.70
CA PHE A 91 -8.04 -4.44 10.74
C PHE A 91 -7.55 -4.50 9.29
N ASN A 92 -6.23 -4.45 9.06
CA ASN A 92 -5.63 -4.46 7.72
C ASN A 92 -6.17 -5.59 6.81
N TRP A 93 -6.40 -6.80 7.32
CA TRP A 93 -6.97 -7.91 6.54
C TRP A 93 -8.43 -7.69 6.14
N VAL A 94 -9.20 -7.02 7.00
CA VAL A 94 -10.59 -6.61 6.69
C VAL A 94 -10.55 -5.55 5.61
N ILE A 95 -9.72 -4.52 5.79
CA ILE A 95 -9.54 -3.43 4.83
C ILE A 95 -9.13 -3.98 3.45
N ALA A 96 -8.14 -4.89 3.40
CA ALA A 96 -7.73 -5.55 2.15
C ALA A 96 -8.90 -6.23 1.45
N SER A 97 -9.75 -6.93 2.22
CA SER A 97 -10.92 -7.63 1.69
C SER A 97 -11.99 -6.66 1.18
N LEU A 98 -12.25 -5.57 1.91
CA LEU A 98 -13.21 -4.54 1.51
C LEU A 98 -12.77 -3.81 0.24
N VAL A 99 -11.49 -3.40 0.15
CA VAL A 99 -10.96 -2.74 -1.05
C VAL A 99 -11.02 -3.67 -2.26
N PHE A 100 -10.75 -4.96 -2.07
CA PHE A 100 -10.91 -5.93 -3.13
C PHE A 100 -12.35 -5.97 -3.66
N ILE A 101 -13.35 -5.97 -2.78
CA ILE A 101 -14.76 -5.92 -3.15
C ILE A 101 -15.09 -4.62 -3.88
N ILE A 102 -14.60 -3.47 -3.41
CA ILE A 102 -14.79 -2.17 -4.07
C ILE A 102 -14.27 -2.21 -5.52
N GLY A 103 -13.05 -2.71 -5.73
CA GLY A 103 -12.47 -2.83 -7.07
C GLY A 103 -13.32 -3.72 -7.99
N VAL A 104 -13.87 -4.82 -7.46
CA VAL A 104 -14.81 -5.70 -8.17
C VAL A 104 -16.11 -4.97 -8.50
N LEU A 105 -16.70 -4.21 -7.57
CA LEU A 105 -17.94 -3.45 -7.80
C LEU A 105 -17.77 -2.37 -8.89
N ILE A 106 -16.66 -1.64 -8.85
CA ILE A 106 -16.35 -0.63 -9.87
C ILE A 106 -16.22 -1.30 -11.24
N ARG A 107 -15.48 -2.42 -11.33
CA ARG A 107 -15.40 -3.19 -12.58
C ARG A 107 -16.73 -3.79 -12.99
N HIS A 108 -17.59 -4.18 -12.05
CA HIS A 108 -18.92 -4.68 -12.34
C HIS A 108 -19.76 -3.63 -13.06
N TYR A 109 -19.73 -2.39 -12.59
CA TYR A 109 -20.41 -1.27 -13.24
C TYR A 109 -19.95 -1.12 -14.68
N PHE A 110 -18.66 -0.93 -14.90
CA PHE A 110 -18.12 -0.74 -16.24
C PHE A 110 -18.41 -1.94 -17.14
N ASN A 111 -18.20 -3.16 -16.68
CA ASN A 111 -18.44 -4.36 -17.49
C ASN A 111 -19.92 -4.49 -17.90
N THR A 112 -20.85 -4.11 -17.03
CA THR A 112 -22.29 -4.16 -17.30
C THR A 112 -22.71 -3.09 -18.31
N VAL A 113 -22.18 -1.87 -18.16
CA VAL A 113 -22.42 -0.74 -19.08
C VAL A 113 -21.84 -1.05 -20.47
N HIS A 114 -20.59 -1.51 -20.55
CA HIS A 114 -19.95 -1.89 -21.82
C HIS A 114 -20.64 -3.08 -22.50
N ALA A 115 -21.24 -3.98 -21.73
CA ALA A 115 -22.07 -5.06 -22.24
C ALA A 115 -23.48 -4.62 -22.66
N ARG A 116 -23.83 -3.33 -22.55
CA ARG A 116 -25.15 -2.75 -22.84
C ARG A 116 -26.30 -3.41 -22.06
N LYS A 117 -26.02 -3.88 -20.85
CA LYS A 117 -27.01 -4.52 -19.96
C LYS A 117 -27.72 -3.53 -19.02
N GLY A 118 -27.44 -2.24 -19.16
CA GLY A 118 -27.97 -1.17 -18.33
C GLY A 118 -26.92 -0.53 -17.41
N ASN A 119 -27.38 0.35 -16.52
CA ASN A 119 -26.55 1.14 -15.61
C ASN A 119 -26.80 0.72 -14.16
N PRO A 120 -26.00 -0.19 -13.58
CA PRO A 120 -26.22 -0.68 -12.23
C PRO A 120 -25.72 0.34 -11.19
N HIS A 121 -26.45 1.44 -10.99
CA HIS A 121 -26.05 2.53 -10.08
C HIS A 121 -25.86 2.07 -8.61
N TRP A 122 -26.47 0.95 -8.22
CA TRP A 122 -26.30 0.36 -6.89
C TRP A 122 -24.84 0.03 -6.56
N THR A 123 -23.99 -0.24 -7.56
CA THR A 123 -22.56 -0.54 -7.33
C THR A 123 -21.81 0.65 -6.76
N TRP A 124 -22.21 1.88 -7.15
CA TRP A 124 -21.63 3.11 -6.62
C TRP A 124 -22.03 3.34 -5.18
N LEU A 125 -23.31 3.10 -4.85
CA LEU A 125 -23.79 3.14 -3.47
C LEU A 125 -23.06 2.09 -2.62
N GLY A 126 -22.96 0.85 -3.10
CA GLY A 126 -22.21 -0.21 -2.43
C GLY A 126 -20.75 0.16 -2.20
N ALA A 127 -20.06 0.65 -3.23
CA ALA A 127 -18.67 1.09 -3.13
C ALA A 127 -18.51 2.25 -2.13
N ALA A 128 -19.41 3.23 -2.12
CA ALA A 128 -19.39 4.35 -1.18
C ALA A 128 -19.58 3.88 0.27
N VAL A 129 -20.54 2.98 0.53
CA VAL A 129 -20.75 2.41 1.86
C VAL A 129 -19.52 1.64 2.33
N LEU A 130 -18.95 0.78 1.49
CA LEU A 130 -17.72 0.05 1.82
C LEU A 130 -16.54 0.99 2.08
N PHE A 131 -16.42 2.08 1.30
CA PHE A 131 -15.38 3.07 1.50
C PHE A 131 -15.54 3.81 2.84
N MET A 132 -16.76 4.17 3.22
CA MET A 132 -17.04 4.75 4.54
C MET A 132 -16.69 3.79 5.68
N ILE A 133 -16.97 2.49 5.52
CA ILE A 133 -16.57 1.46 6.50
C ILE A 133 -15.04 1.37 6.60
N ILE A 134 -14.32 1.43 5.48
CA ILE A 134 -12.85 1.45 5.49
C ILE A 134 -12.33 2.69 6.24
N ILE A 135 -12.85 3.89 5.94
CA ILE A 135 -12.46 5.11 6.66
C ILE A 135 -12.69 4.94 8.16
N TRP A 136 -13.84 4.41 8.55
CA TRP A 136 -14.18 4.13 9.94
C TRP A 136 -13.20 3.14 10.57
N LEU A 137 -12.93 1.99 9.95
CA LEU A 137 -11.95 1.00 10.43
C LEU A 137 -10.51 1.53 10.46
N SER A 138 -10.16 2.49 9.60
CA SER A 138 -8.83 3.10 9.56
C SER A 138 -8.65 4.21 10.61
N THR A 139 -9.72 4.89 11.04
CA THR A 139 -9.64 6.10 11.88
C THR A 139 -10.17 5.88 13.30
N VAL A 140 -11.24 5.12 13.47
CA VAL A 140 -12.00 5.02 14.73
C VAL A 140 -11.34 4.13 15.78
N PRO A 141 -10.66 3.02 15.47
CA PRO A 141 -9.92 2.28 16.48
C PRO A 141 -8.90 3.17 17.21
N LYS A 142 -8.21 4.06 16.49
CA LYS A 142 -7.26 5.02 17.08
C LYS A 142 -7.90 6.07 17.99
N VAL A 143 -9.21 6.33 17.84
CA VAL A 143 -9.95 7.35 18.58
C VAL A 143 -10.73 6.75 19.77
N LEU A 144 -11.21 5.51 19.65
CA LEU A 144 -12.11 4.89 20.65
C LEU A 144 -11.43 3.92 21.61
N THR A 145 -10.41 3.16 21.19
CA THR A 145 -9.85 2.10 22.05
C THR A 145 -8.85 2.60 23.07
N GLY A 146 -8.37 3.85 22.94
CA GLY A 146 -7.31 4.35 23.81
C GLY A 146 -6.09 3.42 23.85
N GLU A 147 -5.91 2.56 22.82
CA GLU A 147 -4.70 1.76 22.65
C GLU A 147 -3.53 2.71 22.82
N PRO A 148 -2.52 2.36 23.64
CA PRO A 148 -1.45 3.27 23.94
C PRO A 148 -0.89 3.69 22.59
N LYS A 149 -1.06 4.99 22.27
CA LYS A 149 -0.08 5.67 21.42
C LYS A 149 1.24 5.12 21.91
N THR A 150 2.02 4.50 21.03
CA THR A 150 3.40 4.14 21.33
C THR A 150 4.07 5.42 21.80
N SER A 151 4.04 5.62 23.13
CA SER A 151 4.08 6.90 23.86
C SER A 151 3.25 8.03 23.25
N ALA A 152 2.32 8.65 24.01
CA ALA A 152 2.06 10.06 23.74
C ALA A 152 3.44 10.76 23.75
N ALA A 153 3.83 11.39 22.63
CA ALA A 153 5.09 12.11 22.52
C ALA A 153 5.30 12.93 23.79
N SER A 154 6.49 12.82 24.38
CA SER A 154 6.85 13.59 25.55
C SER A 154 6.53 15.06 25.34
N ALA A 155 6.28 15.81 26.42
CA ALA A 155 6.00 17.25 26.30
C ALA A 155 7.08 17.99 25.49
N ALA A 156 8.33 17.51 25.56
CA ALA A 156 9.44 18.00 24.74
C ALA A 156 9.27 17.64 23.25
N ALA A 157 8.89 16.39 22.94
CA ALA A 157 8.66 15.94 21.56
C ALA A 157 7.47 16.64 20.89
N GLN A 158 6.44 17.04 21.64
CA GLN A 158 5.28 17.75 21.08
C GLN A 158 5.63 19.09 20.42
N VAL A 159 6.66 19.79 20.90
CA VAL A 159 7.13 21.05 20.30
C VAL A 159 7.60 20.83 18.87
N TYR A 160 8.26 19.70 18.61
CA TYR A 160 8.74 19.35 17.28
C TYR A 160 7.60 18.92 16.35
N ILE A 161 6.60 18.20 16.87
CA ILE A 161 5.41 17.81 16.10
C ILE A 161 4.57 19.04 15.70
N ALA A 162 4.47 20.04 16.59
CA ALA A 162 3.70 21.25 16.36
C ALA A 162 4.33 22.22 15.34
N SER A 163 5.58 22.00 14.95
CA SER A 163 6.29 22.85 13.98
C SER A 163 5.62 22.80 12.59
N ALA A 164 5.52 23.96 11.93
CA ALA A 164 5.03 24.05 10.55
C ALA A 164 5.88 23.24 9.54
N HIS A 165 7.16 23.00 9.86
CA HIS A 165 8.05 22.19 9.04
C HIS A 165 7.88 20.69 9.23
N PHE A 166 7.21 20.25 10.31
CA PHE A 166 7.14 18.84 10.69
C PHE A 166 6.54 17.92 9.62
N PRO A 167 5.47 18.28 8.89
CA PRO A 167 4.95 17.41 7.84
C PRO A 167 5.99 17.07 6.76
N ALA A 168 6.74 18.07 6.30
CA ALA A 168 7.77 17.89 5.28
C ALA A 168 8.99 17.12 5.84
N VAL A 169 9.33 17.35 7.11
CA VAL A 169 10.37 16.57 7.80
C VAL A 169 9.97 15.12 7.93
N ARG A 170 8.74 14.83 8.36
CA ARG A 170 8.21 13.48 8.48
C ARG A 170 8.33 12.75 7.15
N ASP A 171 7.88 13.37 6.06
CA ASP A 171 7.94 12.76 4.73
C ASP A 171 9.38 12.49 4.30
N THR A 172 10.31 13.41 4.62
CA THR A 172 11.76 13.22 4.41
C THR A 172 12.31 12.04 5.22
N VAL A 173 12.04 11.98 6.52
CA VAL A 173 12.55 10.94 7.42
C VAL A 173 11.97 9.58 7.07
N LEU A 174 10.66 9.51 6.76
CA LEU A 174 10.04 8.28 6.28
C LEU A 174 10.62 7.84 4.93
N GLY A 175 10.90 8.77 4.02
CA GLY A 175 11.47 8.46 2.72
C GLY A 175 12.95 8.06 2.73
N ARG A 176 13.74 8.60 3.67
CA ARG A 176 15.21 8.47 3.69
C ARG A 176 15.76 7.59 4.81
N CYS A 177 15.04 7.43 5.92
CA CYS A 177 15.59 6.83 7.14
C CYS A 177 14.84 5.57 7.57
N SER A 178 13.51 5.52 7.35
CA SER A 178 12.66 4.44 7.89
C SER A 178 13.01 3.04 7.36
N MET A 179 13.63 2.93 6.19
CA MET A 179 14.07 1.65 5.62
C MET A 179 15.07 0.90 6.52
N CYS A 180 15.88 1.64 7.29
CA CYS A 180 16.85 1.09 8.25
C CYS A 180 16.41 1.29 9.70
N HIS A 181 15.69 2.37 9.99
CA HIS A 181 15.27 2.79 11.33
C HIS A 181 13.78 2.52 11.56
N THR A 182 13.39 1.24 11.48
CA THR A 182 12.03 0.78 11.78
C THR A 182 12.10 -0.54 12.54
N GLU A 183 10.98 -0.96 13.12
CA GLU A 183 10.89 -2.16 13.96
C GLU A 183 11.31 -3.41 13.19
N GLU A 184 10.99 -3.45 11.90
CA GLU A 184 11.42 -4.48 10.96
C GLU A 184 12.11 -3.85 9.75
N PRO A 185 13.45 -3.61 9.82
CA PRO A 185 14.18 -3.00 8.72
C PRO A 185 14.09 -3.82 7.44
N VAL A 186 14.11 -3.10 6.31
CA VAL A 186 13.94 -3.68 4.96
C VAL A 186 15.13 -3.37 4.05
N TYR A 187 16.21 -2.83 4.62
CA TYR A 187 17.47 -2.62 3.92
C TYR A 187 18.35 -3.87 4.03
N GLU A 188 18.87 -4.35 2.91
CA GLU A 188 19.67 -5.57 2.87
C GLU A 188 20.88 -5.48 3.82
N GLY A 189 21.07 -6.51 4.64
CA GLY A 189 22.13 -6.57 5.65
C GLY A 189 21.81 -5.85 6.97
N ILE A 190 20.64 -5.21 7.11
CA ILE A 190 20.17 -4.61 8.35
C ILE A 190 18.98 -5.42 8.88
N TYR A 191 19.19 -6.17 9.95
CA TYR A 191 18.15 -7.04 10.55
C TYR A 191 17.44 -6.39 11.74
N HIS A 192 18.06 -5.39 12.36
CA HIS A 192 17.50 -4.61 13.46
C HIS A 192 17.89 -3.15 13.28
N ALA A 193 17.02 -2.26 13.77
CA ALA A 193 17.28 -0.82 13.69
C ALA A 193 18.64 -0.48 14.32
N PRO A 194 19.56 0.18 13.59
CA PRO A 194 20.86 0.54 14.13
C PRO A 194 20.71 1.33 15.42
N LYS A 195 21.39 0.88 16.48
CA LYS A 195 21.33 1.46 17.84
C LYS A 195 19.93 1.50 18.46
N GLY A 196 18.98 0.72 17.95
CA GLY A 196 17.59 0.72 18.44
C GLY A 196 16.81 2.01 18.12
N VAL A 197 17.34 2.86 17.23
CA VAL A 197 16.68 4.11 16.84
C VAL A 197 15.58 3.81 15.83
N LEU A 198 14.33 4.09 16.20
CA LEU A 198 13.15 3.87 15.37
C LEU A 198 12.61 5.23 14.91
N LEU A 199 12.25 5.36 13.63
CA LEU A 199 11.90 6.61 12.95
C LEU A 199 10.68 6.43 12.01
N ASP A 200 9.78 5.52 12.38
CA ASP A 200 8.64 5.05 11.59
C ASP A 200 7.29 5.66 12.02
N THR A 201 7.28 6.48 13.07
CA THR A 201 6.09 7.20 13.57
C THR A 201 6.45 8.64 13.92
N ASP A 202 5.46 9.53 13.88
CA ASP A 202 5.62 10.96 14.16
C ASP A 202 6.23 11.20 15.55
N GLU A 203 5.78 10.44 16.54
CA GLU A 203 6.29 10.49 17.91
C GLU A 203 7.75 10.06 17.98
N ARG A 204 8.10 8.92 17.38
CA ARG A 204 9.48 8.42 17.38
C ARG A 204 10.43 9.35 16.62
N ILE A 205 9.98 9.98 15.53
CA ILE A 205 10.74 11.01 14.81
C ILE A 205 11.00 12.22 15.71
N ALA A 206 9.97 12.70 16.42
CA ALA A 206 10.08 13.84 17.30
C ALA A 206 10.94 13.56 18.55
N GLU A 207 10.85 12.36 19.13
CA GLU A 207 11.70 11.93 20.25
C GLU A 207 13.19 11.89 19.86
N HIS A 208 13.49 11.61 18.57
CA HIS A 208 14.86 11.59 18.04
C HIS A 208 15.23 12.87 17.26
N ALA A 209 14.52 13.97 17.47
CA ALA A 209 14.72 15.20 16.70
C ALA A 209 16.17 15.70 16.77
N ARG A 210 16.81 15.58 17.94
CA ARG A 210 18.21 15.98 18.15
C ARG A 210 19.19 15.10 17.38
N GLU A 211 18.97 13.79 17.38
CA GLU A 211 19.78 12.81 16.67
C GLU A 211 19.66 13.03 15.16
N ILE A 212 18.45 13.24 14.65
CA ILE A 212 18.19 13.56 13.24
C ILE A 212 18.93 14.85 12.85
N TYR A 213 18.82 15.89 13.67
CA TYR A 213 19.51 17.16 13.47
C TYR A 213 21.03 16.99 13.39
N ILE A 214 21.63 16.29 14.34
CA ILE A 214 23.08 16.12 14.40
C ILE A 214 23.56 15.21 13.26
N GLN A 215 22.95 14.04 13.09
CA GLN A 215 23.46 12.99 12.21
C GLN A 215 23.15 13.24 10.74
N ALA A 216 21.91 13.66 10.44
CA ALA A 216 21.48 13.89 9.06
C ALA A 216 21.58 15.37 8.68
N GLY A 217 21.19 16.29 9.56
CA GLY A 217 21.21 17.73 9.26
C GLY A 217 22.63 18.31 9.22
N ARG A 218 23.40 18.17 10.31
CA ARG A 218 24.67 18.88 10.49
C ARG A 218 25.90 18.08 10.07
N ALA A 219 26.03 16.84 10.52
CA ALA A 219 27.23 16.03 10.29
C ALA A 219 27.23 15.31 8.94
N HIS A 220 26.06 15.19 8.31
CA HIS A 220 25.85 14.41 7.09
C HIS A 220 26.29 12.93 7.22
N ALA A 221 26.43 12.43 8.44
CA ALA A 221 26.83 11.07 8.75
C ALA A 221 25.73 10.05 8.40
N MET A 222 24.48 10.51 8.42
CA MET A 222 23.32 9.72 8.04
C MET A 222 22.64 10.30 6.80
N PRO A 223 22.15 9.46 5.87
CA PRO A 223 22.46 8.02 5.76
C PRO A 223 23.95 7.78 5.43
N PRO A 224 24.55 6.65 5.84
CA PRO A 224 25.94 6.35 5.55
C PRO A 224 26.18 6.32 4.04
N ALA A 225 27.26 6.95 3.57
CA ALA A 225 27.55 7.11 2.13
C ALA A 225 26.40 7.71 1.30
N ASN A 226 25.44 8.39 1.95
CA ASN A 226 24.22 8.89 1.34
C ASN A 226 23.45 7.85 0.50
N VAL A 227 23.37 6.59 0.96
CA VAL A 227 22.75 5.48 0.22
C VAL A 227 21.30 5.73 -0.21
N THR A 228 20.55 6.55 0.53
CA THR A 228 19.15 6.90 0.18
C THR A 228 19.03 8.23 -0.57
N GLN A 229 20.15 8.83 -0.97
CA GLN A 229 20.21 10.06 -1.75
C GLN A 229 19.40 11.22 -1.13
N ILE A 230 19.57 11.45 0.18
CA ILE A 230 19.02 12.67 0.79
C ILE A 230 19.76 13.88 0.21
N THR A 231 18.99 14.89 -0.17
CA THR A 231 19.43 16.13 -0.81
C THR A 231 19.82 17.18 0.21
N ASP A 232 20.61 18.17 -0.21
CA ASP A 232 20.99 19.29 0.66
C ASP A 232 19.78 20.13 1.10
N GLN A 233 18.75 20.22 0.26
CA GLN A 233 17.49 20.89 0.60
C GLN A 233 16.75 20.15 1.71
N GLU A 234 16.66 18.83 1.64
CA GLU A 234 16.08 18.00 2.70
C GLU A 234 16.89 18.13 4.00
N ARG A 235 18.23 18.15 3.93
CA ARG A 235 19.07 18.37 5.12
C ARG A 235 18.85 19.75 5.75
N ALA A 236 18.77 20.79 4.92
CA ALA A 236 18.46 22.15 5.38
C ALA A 236 17.08 22.24 6.04
N LEU A 237 16.09 21.49 5.53
CA LEU A 237 14.77 21.37 6.14
C LEU A 237 14.85 20.73 7.54
N LEU A 238 15.62 19.65 7.72
CA LEU A 238 15.81 19.03 9.05
C LEU A 238 16.45 20.00 10.05
N VAL A 239 17.41 20.80 9.60
CA VAL A 239 18.06 21.85 10.41
C VAL A 239 17.06 22.94 10.79
N ALA A 240 16.33 23.48 9.82
CA ALA A 240 15.35 24.54 10.04
C ALA A 240 14.23 24.10 10.99
N TRP A 241 13.76 22.86 10.86
CA TRP A 241 12.77 22.29 11.77
C TRP A 241 13.26 22.23 13.21
N PHE A 242 14.46 21.69 13.45
CA PHE A 242 14.99 21.56 14.80
C PHE A 242 15.29 22.92 15.44
N GLU A 243 15.86 23.86 14.70
CA GLU A 243 16.22 25.20 15.21
C GLU A 243 15.04 26.18 15.32
N GLY A 244 13.97 25.90 14.56
CA GLY A 244 12.73 26.65 14.59
C GLY A 244 11.70 26.11 15.59
N ALA A 245 11.84 24.87 16.04
CA ALA A 245 10.94 24.29 17.03
C ALA A 245 11.03 25.03 18.37
N GLY A 246 9.92 25.62 18.82
CA GLY A 246 9.83 26.37 20.09
C GLY A 246 10.01 27.89 19.96
N LYS A 247 10.09 28.42 18.73
CA LYS A 247 9.92 29.85 18.42
C LYS A 247 8.54 30.10 17.83
#